data_AF-A0A060YD61-F1
#
_entry.id   AF-A0A060YD61-F1
#
_cell.length_a   1.000
_cell.length_b   1.000
_cell.length_c   1.000
_cell.angle_alpha   90.00
_cell.angle_beta   90.00
_cell.angle_gamma   90.00
#
_symmetry.space_group_name_H-M   'P 1'
#
loop_
_entity.id
_entity.type
_entity.pdbx_description
1 polymer ?
#
loop_
_entity_poly.entity_id
_entity_poly.type
_entity_poly.pdbx_seq_one_letter_code
_entity_poly.pdbx_strand_id
1 'polypeptide(L)'
;MSLFGEVPQATPVAVFKLSNDFKEDPNPMKVNLGVGAYRTDEGQPWVLPVVKKVEKLIVADNRLNHEYLPILGLPEFRSSASKIALGEDSPAIQESRVGAVQCLGGTGALKMGAEFLRRWYNGNDNMKTPVYVSAPTWGRHTLERQNLNSCLHLCSNG
;
A
#
# COMPACT_ATOMS: atom_id res chain seq x y z
N MET A 1 -32.47 9.72 -21.24
CA MET A 1 -32.10 9.04 -19.97
C MET A 1 -30.60 9.19 -19.78
N SER A 2 -30.12 9.56 -18.58
CA SER A 2 -28.68 9.74 -18.34
C SER A 2 -28.01 8.39 -18.11
N LEU A 3 -26.82 8.19 -18.69
CA LEU A 3 -25.98 6.99 -18.48
C LEU A 3 -25.70 6.73 -16.99
N PHE A 4 -25.72 7.78 -16.17
CA PHE A 4 -25.40 7.70 -14.74
C PHE A 4 -26.63 7.68 -13.82
N GLY A 5 -27.85 7.59 -14.38
CA GLY A 5 -29.10 7.72 -13.61
C GLY A 5 -29.32 6.64 -12.54
N GLU A 6 -28.68 5.48 -12.68
CA GLU A 6 -28.85 4.32 -11.80
C GLU A 6 -27.58 3.95 -11.05
N VAL A 7 -26.51 4.76 -11.13
CA VAL A 7 -25.24 4.42 -10.48
C VAL A 7 -25.40 4.57 -8.96
N PRO A 8 -25.28 3.48 -8.18
CA PRO A 8 -25.44 3.55 -6.72
C PRO A 8 -24.24 4.25 -6.08
N GLN A 9 -24.46 4.93 -4.95
CA GLN A 9 -23.35 5.46 -4.16
C GLN A 9 -22.55 4.33 -3.51
N ALA A 10 -21.22 4.44 -3.59
CA ALA A 10 -20.32 3.52 -2.91
C ALA A 10 -20.45 3.67 -1.39
N THR A 11 -20.36 2.56 -0.66
CA THR A 11 -20.38 2.59 0.81
C THR A 11 -19.19 3.40 1.34
N PRO A 12 -19.42 4.38 2.23
CA PRO A 12 -18.34 5.18 2.80
C PRO A 12 -17.33 4.32 3.56
N VAL A 13 -16.04 4.57 3.34
CA VAL A 13 -14.99 3.94 4.15
C VAL A 13 -14.93 4.66 5.50
N ALA A 14 -15.16 3.92 6.59
CA ALA A 14 -15.34 4.47 7.94
C ALA A 14 -14.22 5.44 8.37
N VAL A 15 -12.97 5.16 8.04
CA VAL A 15 -11.82 6.02 8.39
C VAL A 15 -11.87 7.40 7.72
N PHE A 16 -12.39 7.48 6.48
CA PHE A 16 -12.53 8.76 5.78
C PHE A 16 -13.70 9.55 6.31
N LYS A 17 -14.80 8.88 6.66
CA LYS A 17 -15.91 9.52 7.36
C LYS A 17 -15.45 10.13 8.69
N LEU A 18 -14.77 9.36 9.53
CA LEU A 18 -14.25 9.86 10.81
C LEU A 18 -13.30 11.05 10.64
N SER A 19 -12.46 11.02 9.60
CA SER A 19 -11.58 12.14 9.27
C SER A 19 -12.34 13.39 8.85
N ASN A 20 -13.47 13.24 8.16
CA ASN A 20 -14.33 14.35 7.76
C ASN A 20 -15.08 14.93 8.96
N ASP A 21 -15.69 14.06 9.76
CA ASP A 21 -16.39 14.43 11.00
C ASP A 21 -15.43 15.19 11.94
N PHE A 22 -14.17 14.73 12.07
CA PHE A 22 -13.13 15.44 12.81
C PHE A 22 -12.82 16.83 12.24
N LYS A 23 -12.81 17.01 10.91
CA LYS A 23 -12.55 18.33 10.31
C LYS A 23 -13.70 19.30 10.58
N GLU A 24 -14.93 18.82 10.49
CA GLU A 24 -16.16 19.59 10.66
C GLU A 24 -16.47 19.94 12.11
N ASP A 25 -15.95 19.18 13.08
CA ASP A 25 -16.13 19.46 14.51
C ASP A 25 -15.51 20.83 14.90
N PRO A 26 -16.29 21.79 15.42
CA PRO A 26 -15.80 23.11 15.80
C PRO A 26 -15.05 23.11 17.14
N ASN A 27 -15.06 22.02 17.90
CA ASN A 27 -14.45 21.95 19.23
C ASN A 27 -12.93 22.16 19.15
N PRO A 28 -12.36 23.18 19.83
CA PRO A 28 -10.91 23.44 19.80
C PRO A 28 -10.08 22.34 20.47
N MET A 29 -10.70 21.48 21.30
CA MET A 29 -10.04 20.37 22.01
C MET A 29 -10.24 19.01 21.32
N LYS A 30 -10.67 18.99 20.06
CA LYS A 30 -10.87 17.75 19.29
C LYS A 30 -9.55 17.01 19.05
N VAL A 31 -9.59 15.68 19.09
CA VAL A 31 -8.43 14.81 18.86
C VAL A 31 -8.77 13.76 17.80
N ASN A 32 -7.88 13.56 16.82
CA ASN A 32 -8.04 12.54 15.80
C ASN A 32 -7.15 11.32 16.10
N LEU A 33 -7.76 10.22 16.52
CA LEU A 33 -7.10 8.93 16.76
C LEU A 33 -7.43 7.88 15.68
N GLY A 34 -8.07 8.30 14.57
CA GLY A 34 -8.58 7.38 13.56
C GLY A 34 -7.57 7.02 12.48
N VAL A 35 -6.83 8.00 11.96
CA VAL A 35 -5.87 7.79 10.87
C VAL A 35 -4.51 7.48 11.46
N GLY A 36 -3.94 6.33 11.08
CA GLY A 36 -2.56 5.93 11.41
C GLY A 36 -1.49 6.70 10.63
N ALA A 37 -1.56 8.04 10.66
CA ALA A 37 -0.57 8.92 10.06
C ALA A 37 0.19 9.65 11.17
N TYR A 38 1.51 9.62 11.14
CA TYR A 38 2.34 10.23 12.16
C TYR A 38 2.22 11.77 12.15
N ARG A 39 2.15 12.36 13.33
CA ARG A 39 1.91 13.79 13.55
C ARG A 39 2.96 14.42 14.46
N THR A 40 3.10 15.74 14.37
CA THR A 40 3.83 16.55 15.34
C THR A 40 3.01 16.72 16.62
N ASP A 41 3.62 17.33 17.64
CA ASP A 41 2.94 17.66 18.91
C ASP A 41 1.75 18.62 18.72
N GLU A 42 1.77 19.43 17.65
CA GLU A 42 0.67 20.31 17.23
C GLU A 42 -0.37 19.60 16.34
N GLY A 43 -0.29 18.27 16.19
CA GLY A 43 -1.21 17.48 15.39
C GLY A 43 -1.05 17.62 13.87
N GLN A 44 0.02 18.24 13.39
CA GLN A 44 0.27 18.46 11.96
C GLN A 44 0.96 17.26 11.30
N PRO A 45 0.81 17.03 9.97
CA PRO A 45 1.60 16.00 9.28
C PRO A 45 3.10 16.23 9.48
N TRP A 46 3.82 15.20 9.94
CA TRP A 46 5.26 15.30 10.09
C TRP A 46 5.98 14.82 8.83
N VAL A 47 6.87 15.66 8.30
CA VAL A 47 7.75 15.31 7.18
C VAL A 47 9.15 15.11 7.73
N LEU A 48 9.72 13.92 7.54
CA LEU A 48 11.05 13.59 8.04
C LEU A 48 12.12 14.56 7.50
N PRO A 49 13.09 15.00 8.32
CA PRO A 49 14.14 15.93 7.87
C PRO A 49 14.93 15.42 6.66
N VAL A 50 15.16 14.11 6.55
CA VAL A 50 15.85 13.49 5.41
C VAL A 50 15.05 13.63 4.12
N VAL A 51 13.72 13.54 4.18
CA VAL A 51 12.85 13.72 3.01
C VAL A 51 12.95 15.15 2.51
N LYS A 52 12.81 16.14 3.40
CA LYS A 52 12.98 17.57 3.05
C LYS A 52 14.34 17.87 2.43
N LYS A 53 15.40 17.22 2.92
CA LYS A 53 16.76 17.37 2.39
C LYS A 53 16.84 16.80 0.96
N VAL A 54 16.34 15.58 0.75
CA VAL A 54 16.39 14.91 -0.56
C VAL A 54 15.52 15.62 -1.59
N GLU A 55 14.34 16.12 -1.21
CA GLU A 55 13.49 16.93 -2.11
C GLU A 55 14.23 18.13 -2.68
N LYS A 56 14.99 18.87 -1.86
CA LYS A 56 15.82 19.98 -2.34
C LYS A 56 16.92 19.54 -3.30
N LEU A 57 17.53 18.38 -3.05
CA LEU A 57 18.56 17.81 -3.93
C LEU A 57 17.98 17.40 -5.28
N ILE A 58 16.80 16.77 -5.28
CA ILE A 58 16.08 16.39 -6.50
C ILE A 58 15.76 17.63 -7.33
N VAL A 59 15.20 18.68 -6.72
CA VAL A 59 14.85 19.92 -7.43
C VAL A 59 16.09 20.62 -8.02
N ALA A 60 17.24 20.51 -7.38
CA ALA A 60 18.49 21.10 -7.84
C ALA A 60 19.23 20.26 -8.90
N ASP A 61 18.81 19.01 -9.16
CA ASP A 61 19.50 18.11 -10.08
C ASP A 61 19.01 18.26 -11.53
N ASN A 62 19.73 19.05 -12.31
CA ASN A 62 19.44 19.31 -13.73
C ASN A 62 19.58 18.06 -14.64
N ARG A 63 20.04 16.91 -14.12
CA ARG A 63 20.15 15.66 -14.89
C ARG A 63 18.86 14.86 -14.91
N LEU A 64 17.90 15.17 -14.02
CA LEU A 64 16.61 14.50 -13.99
C LEU A 64 15.79 14.89 -15.21
N ASN A 65 15.38 13.88 -15.98
CA ASN A 65 14.65 14.07 -17.24
C ASN A 65 13.16 13.69 -17.14
N HIS A 66 12.72 13.11 -16.02
CA HIS A 66 11.35 12.65 -15.79
C HIS A 66 10.82 11.66 -16.85
N GLU A 67 11.73 10.94 -17.52
CA GLU A 67 11.38 9.89 -18.47
C GLU A 67 10.78 8.66 -17.76
N TYR A 68 10.19 7.78 -18.55
CA TYR A 68 9.64 6.53 -18.05
C TYR A 68 10.72 5.68 -17.35
N LEU A 69 10.37 5.20 -16.16
CA LEU A 69 11.15 4.16 -15.49
C LEU A 69 11.04 2.82 -16.24
N PRO A 70 12.00 1.91 -16.05
CA PRO A 70 11.85 0.51 -16.45
C PRO A 70 10.55 -0.09 -15.89
N ILE A 71 10.01 -1.14 -16.53
CA ILE A 71 8.76 -1.80 -16.14
C ILE A 71 8.76 -2.21 -14.66
N LEU A 72 9.91 -2.68 -14.15
CA LEU A 72 10.04 -3.11 -12.76
C LEU A 72 10.26 -1.94 -11.78
N GLY A 73 10.44 -0.73 -12.28
CA GLY A 73 10.81 0.47 -11.52
C GLY A 73 12.32 0.68 -11.43
N LEU A 74 12.70 1.69 -10.63
CA LEU A 74 14.08 2.13 -10.50
C LEU A 74 14.95 1.02 -9.85
N PRO A 75 16.02 0.53 -10.51
CA PRO A 75 16.86 -0.55 -9.98
C PRO A 75 17.43 -0.28 -8.58
N GLU A 76 17.89 0.94 -8.34
CA GLU A 76 18.49 1.38 -7.08
C GLU A 76 17.46 1.41 -5.95
N PHE A 77 16.23 1.87 -6.26
CA PHE A 77 15.12 1.85 -5.32
C PHE A 77 14.77 0.41 -4.93
N ARG A 78 14.67 -0.49 -5.92
CA ARG A 78 14.37 -1.90 -5.68
C ARG A 78 15.44 -2.58 -4.83
N SER A 79 16.72 -2.40 -5.17
CA SER A 79 17.84 -2.96 -4.42
C SER A 79 17.83 -2.45 -2.97
N SER A 80 17.68 -1.15 -2.78
CA SER A 80 17.64 -0.54 -1.44
C SER A 80 16.44 -1.01 -0.63
N ALA A 81 15.25 -1.09 -1.25
CA ALA A 81 14.04 -1.60 -0.60
C ALA A 81 14.20 -3.06 -0.16
N SER A 82 14.80 -3.93 -1.00
CA SER A 82 15.10 -5.32 -0.63
C SER A 82 16.05 -5.43 0.54
N LYS A 83 17.11 -4.60 0.58
CA LYS A 83 18.06 -4.55 1.70
C LYS A 83 17.40 -4.09 3.00
N ILE A 84 16.55 -3.07 2.94
CA ILE A 84 15.78 -2.60 4.11
C ILE A 84 14.85 -3.71 4.62
N ALA A 85 14.19 -4.44 3.72
CA ALA A 85 13.21 -5.46 4.08
C ALA A 85 13.84 -6.77 4.62
N LEU A 86 14.98 -7.19 4.06
CA LEU A 86 15.57 -8.51 4.34
C LEU A 86 16.88 -8.43 5.15
N GLY A 87 17.46 -7.25 5.32
CA GLY A 87 18.81 -7.04 5.82
C GLY A 87 19.86 -7.12 4.70
N GLU A 88 20.92 -6.33 4.80
CA GLU A 88 21.99 -6.27 3.78
C GLU A 88 22.71 -7.62 3.62
N ASP A 89 22.90 -8.34 4.71
CA ASP A 89 23.59 -9.63 4.76
C ASP A 89 22.66 -10.83 4.51
N SER A 90 21.45 -10.60 4.00
CA SER A 90 20.49 -11.68 3.76
C SER A 90 21.06 -12.72 2.78
N PRO A 91 21.09 -14.02 3.15
CA PRO A 91 21.51 -15.08 2.23
C PRO A 91 20.69 -15.09 0.94
N ALA A 92 19.41 -14.72 1.00
CA ALA A 92 18.56 -14.63 -0.19
C ALA A 92 19.06 -13.58 -1.20
N ILE A 93 19.65 -12.48 -0.73
CA ILE A 93 20.26 -11.47 -1.61
C ILE A 93 21.57 -11.99 -2.18
N GLN A 94 22.44 -12.57 -1.34
CA GLN A 94 23.74 -13.13 -1.77
C GLN A 94 23.58 -14.26 -2.79
N GLU A 95 22.57 -15.10 -2.61
CA GLU A 95 22.22 -16.22 -3.49
C GLU A 95 21.32 -15.80 -4.67
N SER A 96 21.05 -14.50 -4.84
CA SER A 96 20.24 -13.97 -5.96
C SER A 96 18.82 -14.58 -6.07
N ARG A 97 18.18 -14.86 -4.93
CA ARG A 97 16.81 -15.39 -4.84
C ARG A 97 15.73 -14.31 -4.65
N VAL A 98 16.12 -13.03 -4.65
CA VAL A 98 15.20 -11.91 -4.42
C VAL A 98 14.76 -11.29 -5.75
N GLY A 99 13.45 -11.30 -5.99
CA GLY A 99 12.80 -10.49 -7.03
C GLY A 99 12.10 -9.27 -6.42
N ALA A 100 12.22 -8.11 -7.06
CA ALA A 100 11.61 -6.87 -6.60
C ALA A 100 10.97 -6.09 -7.76
N VAL A 101 9.80 -5.52 -7.49
CA VAL A 101 9.01 -4.67 -8.40
C VAL A 101 8.53 -3.45 -7.62
N GLN A 102 8.77 -2.26 -8.15
CA GLN A 102 8.23 -1.03 -7.58
C GLN A 102 6.72 -0.96 -7.82
N CYS A 103 5.94 -0.65 -6.78
CA CYS A 103 4.48 -0.59 -6.84
C CYS A 103 3.94 0.72 -6.25
N LEU A 104 2.66 0.99 -6.50
CA LEU A 104 1.94 2.14 -5.96
C LEU A 104 1.58 1.93 -4.49
N GLY A 105 2.56 2.16 -3.61
CA GLY A 105 2.44 1.96 -2.18
C GLY A 105 2.15 0.50 -1.79
N GLY A 106 1.84 0.29 -0.51
CA GLY A 106 1.56 -1.06 0.01
C GLY A 106 0.35 -1.73 -0.65
N THR A 107 -0.72 -0.97 -0.92
CA THR A 107 -1.91 -1.49 -1.61
C THR A 107 -1.57 -2.02 -3.01
N GLY A 108 -0.83 -1.25 -3.82
CA GLY A 108 -0.44 -1.70 -5.16
C GLY A 108 0.45 -2.94 -5.10
N ALA A 109 1.35 -3.01 -4.12
CA ALA A 109 2.18 -4.20 -3.90
C ALA A 109 1.34 -5.45 -3.56
N LEU A 110 0.35 -5.31 -2.67
CA LEU A 110 -0.58 -6.41 -2.35
C LEU A 110 -1.38 -6.86 -3.58
N LYS A 111 -1.91 -5.93 -4.38
CA LYS A 111 -2.63 -6.26 -5.61
C LYS A 111 -1.75 -7.02 -6.60
N MET A 112 -0.54 -6.52 -6.86
CA MET A 112 0.42 -7.14 -7.79
C MET A 112 0.87 -8.53 -7.31
N GLY A 113 1.20 -8.66 -6.02
CA GLY A 113 1.59 -9.94 -5.43
C GLY A 113 0.46 -10.97 -5.47
N ALA A 114 -0.76 -10.57 -5.11
CA ALA A 114 -1.92 -11.45 -5.14
C ALA A 114 -2.30 -11.86 -6.57
N GLU A 115 -2.21 -10.94 -7.55
CA GLU A 115 -2.41 -11.27 -8.96
C GLU A 115 -1.34 -12.22 -9.49
N PHE A 116 -0.08 -12.05 -9.09
CA PHE A 116 1.00 -12.96 -9.44
C PHE A 116 0.76 -14.37 -8.89
N LEU A 117 0.42 -14.48 -7.60
CA LEU A 117 0.10 -15.76 -6.98
C LEU A 117 -1.12 -16.42 -7.62
N ARG A 118 -2.18 -15.63 -7.91
CA ARG A 118 -3.36 -16.12 -8.63
C ARG A 118 -2.98 -16.75 -9.97
N ARG A 119 -2.05 -16.15 -10.71
CA ARG A 119 -1.66 -16.66 -12.04
C ARG A 119 -0.73 -17.86 -11.98
N TRP A 120 0.14 -17.97 -10.97
CA TRP A 120 1.31 -18.83 -11.05
C TRP A 120 1.57 -19.79 -9.87
N TYR A 121 0.89 -19.63 -8.73
CA TYR A 121 1.24 -20.35 -7.49
C TYR A 121 1.02 -21.89 -7.56
N ASN A 122 0.14 -22.40 -8.43
CA ASN A 122 -0.07 -23.86 -8.58
C ASN A 122 -0.60 -24.27 -9.97
N GLY A 123 -0.05 -23.68 -11.04
CA GLY A 123 -0.54 -23.84 -12.41
C GLY A 123 -1.28 -22.60 -12.92
N ASN A 124 -1.97 -22.71 -14.06
CA ASN A 124 -2.68 -21.60 -14.68
C ASN A 124 -4.06 -21.42 -14.05
N ASP A 125 -4.32 -20.21 -13.54
CA ASP A 125 -5.59 -19.75 -12.94
C ASP A 125 -5.99 -20.39 -11.60
N ASN A 126 -5.40 -19.89 -10.52
CA ASN A 126 -5.51 -20.41 -9.16
C ASN A 126 -6.65 -19.77 -8.35
N MET A 127 -7.81 -19.45 -8.95
CA MET A 127 -8.91 -18.74 -8.27
C MET A 127 -9.44 -19.45 -7.01
N LYS A 128 -9.32 -20.78 -6.94
CA LYS A 128 -9.78 -21.58 -5.78
C LYS A 128 -8.77 -21.69 -4.64
N THR A 129 -7.58 -21.12 -4.79
CA THR A 129 -6.54 -21.21 -3.76
C THR A 129 -6.97 -20.40 -2.54
N PRO A 130 -6.99 -21.01 -1.35
CA PRO A 130 -7.38 -20.31 -0.14
C PRO A 130 -6.33 -19.27 0.24
N VAL A 131 -6.77 -18.05 0.54
CA VAL A 131 -5.93 -17.00 1.15
C VAL A 131 -6.28 -16.91 2.64
N TYR A 132 -5.27 -17.05 3.48
CA TYR A 132 -5.41 -16.96 4.94
C TYR A 132 -4.97 -15.58 5.43
N VAL A 133 -5.80 -14.96 6.28
CA VAL A 133 -5.53 -13.67 6.92
C VAL A 133 -5.82 -13.74 8.41
N SER A 134 -5.16 -12.90 9.20
CA SER A 134 -5.37 -12.82 10.65
C SER A 134 -6.76 -12.31 11.00
N ALA A 135 -7.26 -12.70 12.18
CA ALA A 135 -8.47 -12.16 12.77
C ALA A 135 -8.12 -11.45 14.10
N PRO A 136 -8.17 -10.10 14.19
CA PRO A 136 -8.52 -9.14 13.14
C PRO A 136 -7.39 -8.87 12.13
N THR A 137 -7.73 -8.21 11.01
CA THR A 137 -6.80 -7.77 9.96
C THR A 137 -7.12 -6.34 9.52
N TRP A 138 -6.21 -5.70 8.78
CA TRP A 138 -6.47 -4.43 8.10
C TRP A 138 -7.64 -4.58 7.10
N GLY A 139 -8.66 -3.70 7.22
CA GLY A 139 -9.92 -3.84 6.46
C GLY A 139 -9.76 -3.86 4.93
N ARG A 140 -8.67 -3.30 4.38
CA ARG A 140 -8.40 -3.35 2.94
C ARG A 140 -8.05 -4.76 2.43
N HIS A 141 -7.50 -5.64 3.26
CA HIS A 141 -7.21 -7.02 2.86
C HIS A 141 -8.47 -7.75 2.39
N THR A 142 -9.62 -7.49 3.02
CA THR A 142 -10.90 -8.09 2.65
C THR A 142 -11.48 -7.52 1.36
N LEU A 143 -11.19 -6.25 1.04
CA LEU A 143 -11.64 -5.59 -0.20
C LEU A 143 -10.84 -6.06 -1.42
N GLU A 144 -9.52 -6.18 -1.29
CA GLU A 144 -8.65 -6.70 -2.37
C GLU A 144 -9.07 -8.12 -2.80
N ARG A 145 -9.53 -8.95 -1.86
CA ARG A 145 -10.11 -10.27 -2.15
C ARG A 145 -11.31 -10.21 -3.10
N GLN A 146 -12.28 -9.32 -2.83
CA GLN A 146 -13.49 -9.22 -3.65
C GLN A 146 -13.14 -8.89 -5.10
N ASN A 147 -12.10 -8.08 -5.32
CA ASN A 147 -11.61 -7.71 -6.63
C ASN A 147 -10.77 -8.80 -7.34
N LEU A 148 -10.45 -9.91 -6.65
CA LEU A 148 -9.65 -11.02 -7.16
C LEU A 148 -10.44 -12.33 -7.32
N ASN A 149 -11.73 -12.36 -6.93
CA ASN A 149 -12.59 -13.56 -6.94
C ASN A 149 -11.99 -14.79 -6.25
N SER A 150 -11.21 -14.60 -5.18
CA SER A 150 -10.55 -15.68 -4.43
C SER A 150 -11.29 -16.07 -3.14
N CYS A 151 -11.21 -17.36 -2.77
CA CYS A 151 -11.75 -17.90 -1.51
C CYS A 151 -10.84 -17.51 -0.32
N LEU A 152 -11.41 -16.98 0.75
CA LEU A 152 -10.68 -16.63 1.98
C LEU A 152 -11.14 -17.52 3.11
N HIS A 153 -10.17 -18.10 3.83
CA HIS A 153 -10.40 -18.73 5.11
C HIS A 153 -9.81 -17.84 6.20
N LEU A 154 -10.65 -17.43 7.14
CA LEU A 154 -10.19 -16.73 8.33
C LEU A 154 -9.49 -17.74 9.23
N CYS A 155 -8.24 -17.50 9.59
CA CYS A 155 -7.62 -18.22 10.68
C CYS A 155 -8.15 -17.63 12.00
N SER A 156 -9.19 -18.24 12.56
CA SER A 156 -9.53 -18.05 13.97
C SER A 156 -8.53 -18.83 14.81
N ASN A 157 -7.91 -18.17 15.79
CA ASN A 157 -7.25 -18.89 16.87
C ASN A 157 -8.35 -19.48 17.76
N GLY A 158 -8.46 -20.82 17.77
CA GLY A 158 -9.40 -21.57 18.61
C GLY A 158 -10.55 -22.18 17.82
#